data_AF-A0A948HXT9-F1
#
_entry.id   AF-A0A948HXT9-F1
#
_cell.length_a   1.000
_cell.length_b   1.000
_cell.length_c   1.000
_cell.angle_alpha   90.00
_cell.angle_beta   90.00
_cell.angle_gamma   90.00
#
_symmetry.space_group_name_H-M   'P 1'
#
loop_
_entity.id
_entity.type
_entity.pdbx_description
1 polymer ?
#
loop_
_entity_poly.entity_id
_entity_poly.type
_entity_poly.pdbx_seq_one_letter_code
_entity_poly.pdbx_strand_id
1 'polypeptide(L)'
;MTQYSEVKKICDELHKTGKPVSLDYLISKVPGAQASLVVHYQKWRNEQANHAPVTPEADKGMFSSEFVAAFQREAEAHSKKLTDQLNQQLQQAMQAEVLAAEHNRELQQQIGQLEQRKTELENSLQQQQQQLATQSEKFASLTDERDEAVSQNHFQADQLQKTSAELEKANTELEQLRSELALADQELNDSKTSLKQLENQLAQLSKQAEEAQQQAQQGKAETEQLQLKLIAAQQAQEELEQQLQGEQQQNQQRLQQLQAELAATEQQLEPLQSKADAAAKLEQQLKQLQDAETKVKAELDKARQDSKKALDDLQTREHDVTELQAMLDEFESKLQQATKTETQAVALNKRLQAQLEQLKNSKGESVATDGQDADHSAELAALQTELKKAQAELTSSQKKIEQLSSERDDALKSLETAKQAAPAAAESNVVTAELDSALTAEYEAQAKVAAESISRLEKELEQLTKQLSEVNKELDHSKRDADVQRDSAVKAQEQLDAMQKAQSDDIDESQDIQASLDQLRANNAMLKEQAAITANHQSEQREIIRQLREELQQQRDQVADMQLEQDKLKKQKSQLEQQVSFVKDNAASTIERLTRYREQAQEKIEKLEKKLGSNRASDAL
;
A
#
# COMPACT_ATOMS: atom_id res chain seq x y z
N MET A 1 68.48 130.24 -62.56
CA MET A 1 68.46 129.50 -63.85
C MET A 1 69.83 129.62 -64.46
N THR A 2 70.59 128.53 -64.55
CA THR A 2 71.92 128.52 -65.19
C THR A 2 71.78 128.73 -66.69
N GLN A 3 72.38 129.79 -67.24
CA GLN A 3 72.31 130.07 -68.68
C GLN A 3 73.46 129.34 -69.41
N TYR A 4 73.17 128.77 -70.59
CA TYR A 4 74.14 128.04 -71.42
C TYR A 4 75.45 128.80 -71.68
N SER A 5 75.39 130.12 -71.77
CA SER A 5 76.53 131.02 -72.01
C SER A 5 77.60 130.97 -70.90
N GLU A 6 77.21 130.81 -69.63
CA GLU A 6 78.15 130.72 -68.51
C GLU A 6 78.86 129.36 -68.49
N VAL A 7 78.10 128.27 -68.70
CA VAL A 7 78.65 126.91 -68.82
C VAL A 7 79.61 126.83 -70.01
N LYS A 8 79.25 127.40 -71.16
CA LYS A 8 80.11 127.47 -72.35
C LYS A 8 81.40 128.23 -72.11
N LYS A 9 81.37 129.41 -71.45
CA LYS A 9 82.60 130.17 -71.12
C LYS A 9 83.57 129.37 -70.26
N ILE A 10 83.08 128.70 -69.21
CA ILE A 10 83.91 127.88 -68.32
C ILE A 10 84.50 126.68 -69.08
N CYS A 11 83.70 126.02 -69.92
CA CYS A 11 84.19 124.92 -70.73
C CYS A 11 85.23 125.37 -71.78
N ASP A 12 85.01 126.50 -72.45
CA ASP A 12 85.95 127.07 -73.43
C ASP A 12 87.26 127.52 -72.76
N GLU A 13 87.21 128.05 -71.54
CA GLU A 13 88.39 128.47 -70.78
C GLU A 13 89.22 127.28 -70.27
N LEU A 14 88.55 126.21 -69.79
CA LEU A 14 89.21 124.95 -69.44
C LEU A 14 89.85 124.28 -70.67
N HIS A 15 89.14 124.32 -71.81
CA HIS A 15 89.66 123.77 -73.06
C HIS A 15 90.87 124.56 -73.57
N LYS A 16 90.84 125.90 -73.54
CA LYS A 16 91.98 126.76 -73.89
C LYS A 16 93.19 126.59 -72.97
N THR A 17 92.97 126.26 -71.71
CA THR A 17 94.06 126.03 -70.73
C THR A 17 94.56 124.58 -70.70
N GLY A 18 94.06 123.70 -71.57
CA GLY A 18 94.49 122.31 -71.68
C GLY A 18 94.06 121.42 -70.51
N LYS A 19 93.16 121.90 -69.64
CA LYS A 19 92.64 121.13 -68.49
C LYS A 19 91.43 120.30 -68.93
N PRO A 20 91.27 119.05 -68.46
CA PRO A 20 90.14 118.21 -68.82
C PRO A 20 88.83 118.83 -68.34
N VAL A 21 87.88 119.04 -69.25
CA VAL A 21 86.54 119.56 -68.93
C VAL A 21 85.68 118.41 -68.38
N SER A 22 85.73 118.19 -67.07
CA SER A 22 84.92 117.17 -66.39
C SER A 22 83.57 117.73 -65.91
N LEU A 23 82.53 116.88 -65.95
CA LEU A 23 81.20 117.24 -65.47
C LEU A 23 81.22 117.60 -63.97
N ASP A 24 82.02 116.88 -63.18
CA ASP A 24 82.17 117.12 -61.73
C ASP A 24 82.77 118.51 -61.42
N TYR A 25 83.72 118.98 -62.24
CA TYR A 25 84.28 120.32 -62.09
C TYR A 25 83.24 121.40 -62.38
N LEU A 26 82.39 121.20 -63.39
CA LEU A 26 81.30 122.12 -63.73
C LEU A 26 80.21 122.16 -62.66
N ILE A 27 79.87 121.01 -62.06
CA ILE A 27 78.93 120.90 -60.94
C ILE A 27 79.46 121.66 -59.70
N SER A 28 80.77 121.66 -59.48
CA SER A 28 81.39 122.37 -58.35
C SER A 28 81.46 123.90 -58.50
N LYS A 29 81.44 124.42 -59.75
CA LYS A 29 81.66 125.85 -60.04
C LYS A 29 80.40 126.62 -60.40
N VAL A 30 79.34 125.94 -60.86
CA VAL A 30 78.10 126.57 -61.30
C VAL A 30 76.93 126.13 -60.40
N PRO A 31 76.37 127.01 -59.54
CA PRO A 31 75.22 126.66 -58.73
C PRO A 31 73.95 126.56 -59.59
N GLY A 32 73.38 125.36 -59.71
CA GLY A 32 72.17 125.12 -60.49
C GLY A 32 71.72 123.66 -60.49
N ALA A 33 70.56 123.38 -61.08
CA ALA A 33 70.03 122.02 -61.20
C ALA A 33 70.94 121.17 -62.11
N GLN A 34 71.46 120.06 -61.57
CA GLN A 34 72.41 119.17 -62.27
C GLN A 34 71.90 118.71 -63.65
N ALA A 35 70.59 118.49 -63.80
CA ALA A 35 69.98 118.07 -65.06
C ALA A 35 70.19 119.09 -66.19
N SER A 36 70.05 120.41 -65.93
CA SER A 36 70.27 121.44 -66.94
C SER A 36 71.75 121.59 -67.30
N LEU A 37 72.65 121.38 -66.32
CA LEU A 37 74.09 121.45 -66.53
C LEU A 37 74.58 120.33 -67.47
N VAL A 38 74.05 119.10 -67.32
CA VAL A 38 74.36 117.96 -68.20
C VAL A 38 73.93 118.25 -69.64
N VAL A 39 72.74 118.83 -69.84
CA VAL A 39 72.25 119.20 -71.17
C VAL A 39 73.13 120.28 -71.80
N HIS A 40 73.55 121.29 -71.02
CA HIS A 40 74.46 122.33 -71.49
C HIS A 40 75.87 121.79 -71.80
N TYR A 41 76.41 120.88 -70.97
CA TYR A 41 77.69 120.23 -71.22
C TYR A 41 77.66 119.35 -72.47
N GLN A 42 76.59 118.56 -72.68
CA GLN A 42 76.39 117.80 -73.91
C GLN A 42 76.29 118.73 -75.13
N LYS A 43 75.58 119.86 -75.01
CA LYS A 43 75.46 120.84 -76.09
C LYS A 43 76.81 121.47 -76.44
N TRP A 44 77.62 121.84 -75.45
CA TRP A 44 78.98 122.33 -75.67
C TRP A 44 79.89 121.27 -76.28
N ARG A 45 79.82 120.02 -75.80
CA ARG A 45 80.60 118.90 -76.35
C ARG A 45 80.24 118.61 -77.81
N ASN A 46 78.96 118.73 -78.17
CA ASN A 46 78.50 118.63 -79.55
C ASN A 46 78.95 119.84 -80.40
N GLU A 47 79.00 121.05 -79.84
CA GLU A 47 79.59 122.22 -80.52
C GLU A 47 81.09 122.07 -80.74
N GLN A 48 81.84 121.47 -79.80
CA GLN A 48 83.26 121.15 -79.98
C GLN A 48 83.47 120.04 -81.01
N ALA A 49 82.59 119.02 -81.02
CA ALA A 49 82.64 117.96 -82.03
C ALA A 49 82.30 118.47 -83.44
N ASN A 50 81.47 119.51 -83.55
CA ASN A 50 81.12 120.16 -84.82
C ASN A 50 82.04 121.34 -85.19
N HIS A 51 82.99 121.71 -84.33
CA HIS A 51 84.10 122.58 -84.71
C HIS A 51 85.05 121.76 -85.57
N ALA A 52 84.83 121.79 -86.89
CA ALA A 52 85.76 121.23 -87.86
C ALA A 52 87.17 121.76 -87.55
N PRO A 53 88.17 120.89 -87.33
CA PRO A 53 89.54 121.35 -87.20
C PRO A 53 89.92 122.02 -88.52
N VAL A 54 90.32 123.29 -88.42
CA VAL A 54 91.06 123.98 -89.47
C VAL A 54 92.27 123.09 -89.75
N THR A 55 92.25 122.40 -90.88
CA THR A 55 93.40 121.70 -91.44
C THR A 55 94.58 122.67 -91.40
N PRO A 56 95.65 122.38 -90.63
CA PRO A 56 96.88 123.14 -90.75
C PRO A 56 97.35 122.96 -92.20
N GLU A 57 97.58 124.07 -92.89
CA GLU A 57 98.34 124.05 -94.14
C GLU A 57 99.60 123.23 -93.89
N ALA A 58 99.72 122.11 -94.61
CA ALA A 58 100.88 121.24 -94.58
C ALA A 58 102.04 121.98 -95.26
N ASP A 59 102.63 122.89 -94.50
CA ASP A 59 103.90 123.50 -94.80
C ASP A 59 104.97 122.40 -94.67
N LYS A 60 105.52 121.99 -95.81
CA LYS A 60 106.77 121.24 -96.00
C LYS A 60 107.09 120.12 -94.98
N GLY A 61 106.72 118.90 -95.37
CA GLY A 61 107.54 117.69 -95.24
C GLY A 61 108.34 117.46 -93.95
N MET A 62 107.77 116.68 -93.03
CA MET A 62 108.57 115.77 -92.20
C MET A 62 108.46 114.30 -92.63
N PHE A 63 107.45 113.95 -93.44
CA PHE A 63 107.29 112.60 -93.99
C PHE A 63 106.92 112.69 -95.46
N SER A 64 107.42 111.77 -96.29
CA SER A 64 107.06 111.72 -97.72
C SER A 64 105.57 111.40 -97.88
N SER A 65 104.94 111.88 -98.96
CA SER A 65 103.55 111.50 -99.26
C SER A 65 103.38 109.99 -99.43
N GLU A 66 104.45 109.32 -99.86
CA GLU A 66 104.55 107.87 -99.93
C GLU A 66 104.53 107.21 -98.55
N PHE A 67 105.24 107.77 -97.55
CA PHE A 67 105.17 107.29 -96.17
C PHE A 67 103.78 107.49 -95.57
N VAL A 68 103.14 108.64 -95.79
CA VAL A 68 101.78 108.90 -95.29
C VAL A 68 100.77 107.94 -95.92
N ALA A 69 100.87 107.68 -97.23
CA ALA A 69 100.01 106.72 -97.91
C ALA A 69 100.28 105.27 -97.48
N ALA A 70 101.54 104.89 -97.25
CA ALA A 70 101.91 103.57 -96.74
C ALA A 70 101.41 103.37 -95.30
N PHE A 71 101.60 104.36 -94.43
CA PHE A 71 101.11 104.34 -93.05
C PHE A 71 99.57 104.27 -92.99
N GLN A 72 98.87 105.00 -93.85
CA GLN A 72 97.41 104.91 -93.95
C GLN A 72 96.95 103.51 -94.38
N ARG A 73 97.59 102.91 -95.39
CA ARG A 73 97.29 101.52 -95.80
C ARG A 73 97.56 100.51 -94.69
N GLU A 74 98.66 100.67 -93.96
CA GLU A 74 99.02 99.78 -92.86
C GLU A 74 98.09 99.96 -91.66
N ALA A 75 97.71 101.20 -91.33
CA ALA A 75 96.71 101.50 -90.31
C ALA A 75 95.32 100.95 -90.68
N GLU A 76 94.90 101.06 -91.94
CA GLU A 76 93.67 100.46 -92.45
C GLU A 76 93.74 98.93 -92.40
N ALA A 77 94.86 98.32 -92.79
CA ALA A 77 95.04 96.87 -92.72
C ALA A 77 95.03 96.36 -91.27
N HIS A 78 95.68 97.08 -90.35
CA HIS A 78 95.67 96.76 -88.93
C HIS A 78 94.27 96.94 -88.31
N SER A 79 93.55 98.01 -88.68
CA SER A 79 92.16 98.25 -88.26
C SER A 79 91.22 97.16 -88.77
N LYS A 80 91.36 96.74 -90.04
CA LYS A 80 90.61 95.61 -90.60
C LYS A 80 90.92 94.31 -89.87
N LYS A 81 92.20 93.99 -89.66
CA LYS A 81 92.60 92.79 -88.91
C LYS A 81 92.05 92.77 -87.49
N LEU A 82 92.07 93.91 -86.79
CA LEU A 82 91.50 94.04 -85.46
C LEU A 82 89.97 93.88 -85.48
N THR A 83 89.30 94.47 -86.47
CA THR A 83 87.85 94.35 -86.66
C THR A 83 87.46 92.90 -86.98
N ASP A 84 88.22 92.21 -87.83
CA ASP A 84 88.01 90.81 -88.18
C ASP A 84 88.24 89.90 -86.97
N GLN A 85 89.28 90.14 -86.17
CA GLN A 85 89.52 89.43 -84.91
C GLN A 85 88.38 89.64 -83.92
N LEU A 86 87.89 90.87 -83.77
CA LEU A 86 86.76 91.17 -82.89
C LEU A 86 85.47 90.51 -83.37
N ASN A 87 85.21 90.53 -84.68
CA ASN A 87 84.06 89.85 -85.28
C ASN A 87 84.14 88.32 -85.09
N GLN A 88 85.33 87.74 -85.23
CA GLN A 88 85.55 86.31 -84.98
C GLN A 88 85.30 85.97 -83.50
N GLN A 89 85.80 86.78 -82.56
CA GLN A 89 85.53 86.60 -81.13
C GLN A 89 84.05 86.74 -80.81
N LEU A 90 83.35 87.70 -81.41
CA LEU A 90 81.91 87.89 -81.24
C LEU A 90 81.12 86.68 -81.77
N GLN A 91 81.48 86.14 -82.93
CA GLN A 91 80.86 84.93 -83.47
C GLN A 91 81.06 83.72 -82.56
N GLN A 92 82.27 83.53 -82.02
CA GLN A 92 82.55 82.46 -81.07
C GLN A 92 81.77 82.62 -79.77
N ALA A 93 81.69 83.84 -79.23
CA ALA A 93 80.91 84.13 -78.02
C ALA A 93 79.42 83.86 -78.23
N MET A 94 78.86 84.29 -79.37
CA MET A 94 77.46 84.03 -79.73
C MET A 94 77.18 82.54 -79.91
N GLN A 95 78.09 81.78 -80.53
CA GLN A 95 77.93 80.33 -80.66
C GLN A 95 77.99 79.63 -79.28
N ALA A 96 78.89 80.07 -78.39
CA ALA A 96 78.98 79.54 -77.03
C ALA A 96 77.73 79.86 -76.21
N GLU A 97 77.14 81.05 -76.37
CA GLU A 97 75.89 81.44 -75.71
C GLU A 97 74.72 80.59 -76.17
N VAL A 98 74.60 80.31 -77.47
CA VAL A 98 73.55 79.42 -78.01
C VAL A 98 73.69 78.01 -77.43
N LEU A 99 74.89 77.43 -77.40
CA LEU A 99 75.12 76.11 -76.80
C LEU A 99 74.80 76.09 -75.30
N ALA A 100 75.15 77.16 -74.57
CA ALA A 100 74.82 77.29 -73.15
C ALA A 100 73.30 77.42 -72.93
N ALA A 101 72.58 78.12 -73.82
CA ALA A 101 71.14 78.24 -73.78
C ALA A 101 70.44 76.90 -74.09
N GLU A 102 70.94 76.14 -75.07
CA GLU A 102 70.46 74.80 -75.39
C GLU A 102 70.66 73.84 -74.20
N HIS A 103 71.86 73.82 -73.61
CA HIS A 103 72.14 72.99 -72.44
C HIS A 103 71.28 73.38 -71.22
N ASN A 104 71.06 74.68 -70.99
CA ASN A 104 70.13 75.13 -69.94
C ASN A 104 68.69 74.69 -70.20
N ARG A 105 68.25 74.67 -71.46
CA ARG A 105 66.92 74.19 -71.84
C ARG A 105 66.80 72.67 -71.61
N GLU A 106 67.83 71.90 -71.92
CA GLU A 106 67.88 70.46 -71.62
C GLU A 106 67.83 70.20 -70.11
N LEU A 107 68.60 70.95 -69.32
CA LEU A 107 68.56 70.85 -67.85
C LEU A 107 67.18 71.18 -67.29
N GLN A 108 66.50 72.22 -67.79
CA GLN A 108 65.13 72.54 -67.38
C GLN A 108 64.15 71.41 -67.70
N GLN A 109 64.29 70.75 -68.85
CA GLN A 109 63.48 69.58 -69.19
C GLN A 109 63.76 68.40 -68.26
N GLN A 110 65.03 68.13 -67.93
CA GLN A 110 65.41 67.07 -66.99
C GLN A 110 64.88 67.34 -65.58
N ILE A 111 64.96 68.59 -65.11
CA ILE A 111 64.39 68.99 -63.82
C ILE A 111 62.88 68.75 -63.81
N GLY A 112 62.17 69.17 -64.86
CA GLY A 112 60.72 68.93 -64.97
C GLY A 112 60.36 67.43 -64.96
N GLN A 113 61.13 66.59 -65.65
CA GLN A 113 60.92 65.13 -65.62
C GLN A 113 61.20 64.52 -64.23
N LEU A 114 62.22 65.02 -63.53
CA LEU A 114 62.54 64.58 -62.17
C LEU A 114 61.45 64.99 -61.18
N GLU A 115 60.89 66.18 -61.31
CA GLU A 115 59.75 66.64 -60.49
C GLU A 115 58.49 65.81 -60.75
N GLN A 116 58.22 65.45 -62.01
CA GLN A 116 57.12 64.53 -62.33
C GLN A 116 57.33 63.15 -61.71
N ARG A 117 58.52 62.56 -61.85
CA ARG A 117 58.82 61.27 -61.20
C ARG A 117 58.75 61.34 -59.69
N LYS A 118 59.19 62.47 -59.10
CA LYS A 118 59.10 62.67 -57.66
C LYS A 118 57.64 62.69 -57.20
N THR A 119 56.77 63.42 -57.89
CA THR A 119 55.34 63.47 -57.55
C THR A 119 54.65 62.12 -57.76
N GLU A 120 54.99 61.38 -58.82
CA GLU A 120 54.52 60.01 -59.03
C GLU A 120 54.94 59.07 -57.88
N LEU A 121 56.20 59.14 -57.45
CA LEU A 121 56.71 58.35 -56.32
C LEU A 121 56.08 58.76 -54.99
N GLU A 122 55.89 60.06 -54.75
CA GLU A 122 55.21 60.58 -53.55
C GLU A 122 53.75 60.10 -53.50
N ASN A 123 53.03 60.15 -54.63
CA ASN A 123 51.67 59.63 -54.73
C ASN A 123 51.62 58.12 -54.51
N SER A 124 52.54 57.36 -55.11
CA SER A 124 52.64 55.91 -54.91
C SER A 124 52.96 55.55 -53.46
N LEU A 125 53.83 56.31 -52.80
CA LEU A 125 54.18 56.10 -51.39
C LEU A 125 52.98 56.41 -50.49
N GLN A 126 52.27 57.52 -50.75
CA GLN A 126 51.08 57.89 -50.00
C GLN A 126 49.97 56.83 -50.16
N GLN A 127 49.79 56.29 -51.37
CA GLN A 127 48.84 55.21 -51.63
C GLN A 127 49.23 53.92 -50.88
N GLN A 128 50.52 53.55 -50.86
CA GLN A 128 50.98 52.41 -50.08
C GLN A 128 50.78 52.61 -48.58
N GLN A 129 51.03 53.82 -48.05
CA GLN A 129 50.78 54.14 -46.65
C GLN A 129 49.29 54.04 -46.29
N GLN A 130 48.40 54.53 -47.15
CA GLN A 130 46.96 54.38 -46.95
C GLN A 130 46.53 52.91 -46.99
N GLN A 131 47.05 52.11 -47.92
CA GLN A 131 46.77 50.68 -47.98
C GLN A 131 47.23 49.95 -46.72
N LEU A 132 48.42 50.26 -46.21
CA LEU A 132 48.93 49.71 -44.95
C LEU A 132 48.05 50.13 -43.75
N ALA A 133 47.62 51.38 -43.70
CA ALA A 133 46.71 51.86 -42.66
C ALA A 133 45.38 51.10 -42.69
N THR A 134 44.75 50.98 -43.87
CA THR A 134 43.50 50.21 -44.02
C THR A 134 43.69 48.73 -43.69
N GLN A 135 44.82 48.12 -44.04
CA GLN A 135 45.11 46.74 -43.63
C GLN A 135 45.26 46.62 -42.12
N SER A 136 45.93 47.57 -41.46
CA SER A 136 46.08 47.56 -40.00
C SER A 136 44.73 47.67 -39.28
N GLU A 137 43.82 48.50 -39.78
CA GLU A 137 42.45 48.62 -39.26
C GLU A 137 41.66 47.32 -39.44
N LYS A 138 41.78 46.65 -40.60
CA LYS A 138 41.16 45.33 -40.83
C LYS A 138 41.71 44.26 -39.90
N PHE A 139 43.01 44.26 -39.62
CA PHE A 139 43.59 43.32 -38.66
C PHE A 139 43.11 43.59 -37.23
N ALA A 140 42.97 44.86 -36.85
CA ALA A 140 42.40 45.25 -35.57
C ALA A 140 40.94 44.75 -35.45
N SER A 141 40.10 45.01 -36.46
CA SER A 141 38.70 44.55 -36.44
C SER A 141 38.57 43.03 -36.39
N LEU A 142 39.38 42.30 -37.16
CA LEU A 142 39.40 40.83 -37.10
C LEU A 142 39.88 40.30 -35.75
N THR A 143 40.76 41.04 -35.06
CA THR A 143 41.22 40.69 -33.72
C THR A 143 40.08 40.87 -32.71
N ASP A 144 39.34 41.97 -32.80
CA ASP A 144 38.18 42.24 -31.95
C ASP A 144 37.06 41.20 -32.18
N GLU A 145 36.76 40.89 -33.44
CA GLU A 145 35.78 39.85 -33.81
C GLU A 145 36.19 38.47 -33.27
N ARG A 146 37.48 38.12 -33.36
CA ARG A 146 38.01 36.89 -32.77
C ARG A 146 37.81 36.88 -31.26
N ASP A 147 38.13 37.97 -30.57
CA ASP A 147 38.02 38.04 -29.11
C ASP A 147 36.57 37.98 -28.64
N GLU A 148 35.65 38.60 -29.38
CA GLU A 148 34.22 38.46 -29.15
C GLU A 148 33.77 37.00 -29.37
N ALA A 149 34.19 36.36 -30.46
CA ALA A 149 33.85 34.96 -30.75
C ALA A 149 34.38 34.00 -29.67
N VAL A 150 35.60 34.22 -29.18
CA VAL A 150 36.19 33.44 -28.08
C VAL A 150 35.41 33.64 -26.78
N SER A 151 35.03 34.88 -26.47
CA SER A 151 34.22 35.20 -25.29
C SER A 151 32.83 34.53 -25.35
N GLN A 152 32.17 34.58 -26.51
CA GLN A 152 30.89 33.88 -26.72
C GLN A 152 31.04 32.35 -26.60
N ASN A 153 32.12 31.78 -27.13
CA ASN A 153 32.39 30.34 -27.03
C ASN A 153 32.63 29.92 -25.56
N HIS A 154 33.38 30.74 -24.80
CA HIS A 154 33.60 30.50 -23.38
C HIS A 154 32.30 30.58 -22.58
N PHE A 155 31.45 31.58 -22.85
CA PHE A 155 30.14 31.70 -22.23
C PHE A 155 29.23 30.49 -22.54
N GLN A 156 29.22 30.01 -23.79
CA GLN A 156 28.48 28.81 -24.16
C GLN A 156 29.02 27.55 -23.46
N ALA A 157 30.35 27.41 -23.34
CA ALA A 157 30.96 26.31 -22.60
C ALA A 157 30.58 26.32 -21.11
N ASP A 158 30.57 27.49 -20.47
CA ASP A 158 30.14 27.65 -19.08
C ASP A 158 28.65 27.30 -18.89
N GLN A 159 27.80 27.68 -19.85
CA GLN A 159 26.39 27.29 -19.83
C GLN A 159 26.21 25.78 -19.98
N LEU A 160 26.92 25.15 -20.92
CA LEU A 160 26.90 23.69 -21.10
C LEU A 160 27.39 22.95 -19.85
N GLN A 161 28.40 23.49 -19.16
CA GLN A 161 28.88 22.90 -17.92
C GLN A 161 27.83 23.00 -16.80
N LYS A 162 27.12 24.13 -16.69
CA LYS A 162 26.03 24.29 -15.71
C LYS A 162 24.87 23.35 -15.99
N THR A 163 24.41 23.27 -17.24
CA THR A 163 23.31 22.37 -17.61
C THR A 163 23.71 20.90 -17.44
N SER A 164 24.96 20.54 -17.74
CA SER A 164 25.47 19.19 -17.46
C SER A 164 25.45 18.88 -15.96
N ALA A 165 25.84 19.83 -15.09
CA ALA A 165 25.81 19.64 -13.65
C ALA A 165 24.38 19.54 -13.09
N GLU A 166 23.43 20.29 -13.66
CA GLU A 166 21.99 20.18 -13.33
C GLU A 166 21.43 18.82 -13.76
N LEU A 167 21.83 18.32 -14.93
CA LEU A 167 21.41 17.02 -15.45
C LEU A 167 21.97 15.86 -14.61
N GLU A 168 23.23 15.97 -14.16
CA GLU A 168 23.81 15.03 -13.20
C GLU A 168 23.02 15.00 -11.88
N LYS A 169 22.65 16.17 -11.34
CA LYS A 169 21.80 16.24 -10.14
C LYS A 169 20.44 15.58 -10.35
N ALA A 170 19.75 15.91 -11.44
CA ALA A 170 18.46 15.31 -11.78
C ALA A 170 18.57 13.78 -11.94
N ASN A 171 19.66 13.27 -12.53
CA ASN A 171 19.91 11.84 -12.62
C ASN A 171 20.13 11.21 -11.24
N THR A 172 20.87 11.87 -10.34
CA THR A 172 21.03 11.34 -8.97
C THR A 172 19.71 11.32 -8.19
N GLU A 173 18.85 12.32 -8.37
CA GLU A 173 17.50 12.36 -7.78
C GLU A 173 16.60 11.26 -8.35
N LEU A 174 16.66 11.01 -9.67
CA LEU A 174 15.95 9.88 -10.29
C LEU A 174 16.43 8.52 -9.79
N GLU A 175 17.74 8.35 -9.58
CA GLU A 175 18.32 7.13 -9.02
C GLU A 175 17.83 6.91 -7.57
N GLN A 176 17.74 7.99 -6.77
CA GLN A 176 17.18 7.95 -5.42
C GLN A 176 15.69 7.57 -5.44
N LEU A 177 14.88 8.23 -6.26
CA LEU A 177 13.45 7.91 -6.39
C LEU A 177 13.23 6.46 -6.86
N ARG A 178 14.07 5.95 -7.77
CA ARG A 178 14.03 4.53 -8.18
C ARG A 178 14.36 3.59 -7.02
N SER A 179 15.33 3.94 -6.18
CA SER A 179 15.64 3.17 -4.98
C SER A 179 14.49 3.18 -3.98
N GLU A 180 13.85 4.33 -3.77
CA GLU A 180 12.69 4.47 -2.88
C GLU A 180 11.49 3.65 -3.39
N LEU A 181 11.22 3.68 -4.71
CA LEU A 181 10.21 2.84 -5.35
C LEU A 181 10.50 1.35 -5.16
N ALA A 182 11.75 0.91 -5.31
CA ALA A 182 12.12 -0.48 -5.10
C ALA A 182 11.90 -0.94 -3.65
N LEU A 183 12.19 -0.07 -2.67
CA LEU A 183 11.89 -0.32 -1.26
C LEU A 183 10.39 -0.40 -1.01
N ALA A 184 9.61 0.52 -1.57
CA ALA A 184 8.14 0.50 -1.46
C ALA A 184 7.53 -0.76 -2.08
N ASP A 185 8.04 -1.21 -3.23
CA ASP A 185 7.62 -2.48 -3.87
C ASP A 185 7.97 -3.69 -3.00
N GLN A 186 9.12 -3.67 -2.32
CA GLN A 186 9.49 -4.71 -1.37
C GLN A 186 8.54 -4.73 -0.17
N GLU A 187 8.27 -3.58 0.45
CA GLU A 187 7.33 -3.45 1.58
C GLU A 187 5.90 -3.89 1.20
N LEU A 188 5.47 -3.58 -0.03
CA LEU A 188 4.18 -4.02 -0.57
C LEU A 188 4.14 -5.54 -0.73
N ASN A 189 5.21 -6.16 -1.23
CA ASN A 189 5.30 -7.60 -1.35
C ASN A 189 5.33 -8.29 0.01
N ASP A 190 6.08 -7.75 0.98
CA ASP A 190 6.10 -8.25 2.35
C ASP A 190 4.70 -8.17 2.99
N SER A 191 4.00 -7.03 2.80
CA SER A 191 2.61 -6.85 3.24
C SER A 191 1.64 -7.84 2.57
N LYS A 192 1.76 -8.06 1.25
CA LYS A 192 0.96 -9.08 0.55
C LYS A 192 1.20 -10.48 1.10
N THR A 193 2.45 -10.80 1.42
CA THR A 193 2.83 -12.11 1.98
C THR A 193 2.23 -12.28 3.38
N SER A 194 2.28 -11.24 4.20
CA SER A 194 1.65 -11.19 5.52
C SER A 194 0.12 -11.30 5.45
N LEU A 195 -0.51 -10.59 4.51
CA LEU A 195 -1.96 -10.72 4.24
C LEU A 195 -2.34 -12.15 3.86
N LYS A 196 -1.57 -12.79 2.98
CA LYS A 196 -1.82 -14.18 2.59
C LYS A 196 -1.65 -15.16 3.76
N GLN A 197 -0.73 -14.88 4.67
CA GLN A 197 -0.59 -15.65 5.93
C GLN A 197 -1.81 -15.46 6.84
N LEU A 198 -2.30 -14.23 6.99
CA LEU A 198 -3.51 -13.92 7.75
C LEU A 198 -4.76 -14.57 7.14
N GLU A 199 -4.90 -14.54 5.82
CA GLU A 199 -5.99 -15.25 5.11
C GLU A 199 -5.95 -16.76 5.37
N ASN A 200 -4.75 -17.37 5.33
CA ASN A 200 -4.59 -18.78 5.66
C ASN A 200 -4.92 -19.08 7.12
N GLN A 201 -4.53 -18.21 8.07
CA GLN A 201 -4.90 -18.34 9.47
C GLN A 201 -6.41 -18.22 9.68
N LEU A 202 -7.07 -17.27 9.01
CA LEU A 202 -8.53 -17.12 9.04
C LEU A 202 -9.24 -18.35 8.48
N ALA A 203 -8.77 -18.89 7.35
CA ALA A 203 -9.32 -20.12 6.79
C ALA A 203 -9.16 -21.31 7.75
N GLN A 204 -8.01 -21.40 8.43
CA GLN A 204 -7.75 -22.45 9.42
C GLN A 204 -8.65 -22.30 10.66
N LEU A 205 -8.83 -21.08 11.17
CA LEU A 205 -9.75 -20.79 12.28
C LEU A 205 -11.20 -21.05 11.89
N SER A 206 -11.60 -20.69 10.67
CA SER A 206 -12.94 -20.98 10.13
C SER A 206 -13.19 -22.49 10.11
N LYS A 207 -12.22 -23.28 9.65
CA LYS A 207 -12.33 -24.74 9.64
C LYS A 207 -12.44 -25.32 11.06
N GLN A 208 -11.65 -24.81 12.01
CA GLN A 208 -11.76 -25.20 13.41
C GLN A 208 -13.13 -24.85 14.01
N ALA A 209 -13.70 -23.70 13.65
CA ALA A 209 -15.03 -23.31 14.08
C ALA A 209 -16.12 -24.23 13.50
N GLU A 210 -16.01 -24.62 12.23
CA GLU A 210 -16.91 -25.61 11.62
C GLU A 210 -16.80 -26.99 12.29
N GLU A 211 -15.58 -27.47 12.56
CA GLU A 211 -15.34 -28.74 13.27
C GLU A 211 -15.93 -28.70 14.69
N ALA A 212 -15.73 -27.60 15.43
CA ALA A 212 -16.31 -27.41 16.75
C ALA A 212 -17.84 -27.35 16.70
N GLN A 213 -18.41 -26.72 15.67
CA GLN A 213 -19.86 -26.68 15.47
C GLN A 213 -20.44 -28.06 15.15
N GLN A 214 -19.76 -28.86 14.34
CA GLN A 214 -20.16 -30.25 14.08
C GLN A 214 -20.09 -31.11 15.35
N GLN A 215 -19.02 -30.97 16.14
CA GLN A 215 -18.92 -31.66 17.44
C GLN A 215 -20.05 -31.25 18.38
N ALA A 216 -20.41 -29.96 18.43
CA ALA A 216 -21.53 -29.49 19.22
C ALA A 216 -22.88 -30.06 18.75
N GLN A 217 -23.08 -30.21 17.43
CA GLN A 217 -24.27 -30.85 16.87
C GLN A 217 -24.32 -32.35 17.19
N GLN A 218 -23.20 -33.06 17.07
CA GLN A 218 -23.10 -34.47 17.48
C GLN A 218 -23.40 -34.64 18.97
N GLY A 219 -22.80 -33.80 19.83
CA GLY A 219 -23.07 -33.81 21.26
C GLY A 219 -24.54 -33.54 21.59
N LYS A 220 -25.21 -32.63 20.86
CA LYS A 220 -26.66 -32.42 20.99
C LYS A 220 -27.45 -33.67 20.61
N ALA A 221 -27.13 -34.31 19.48
CA ALA A 221 -27.80 -35.53 19.05
C ALA A 221 -27.61 -36.69 20.05
N GLU A 222 -26.41 -36.85 20.61
CA GLU A 222 -26.15 -37.82 21.68
C GLU A 222 -26.95 -37.50 22.94
N THR A 223 -27.09 -36.22 23.29
CA THR A 223 -27.87 -35.78 24.46
C THR A 223 -29.37 -36.08 24.27
N GLU A 224 -29.92 -35.79 23.07
CA GLU A 224 -31.30 -36.14 22.72
C GLU A 224 -31.52 -37.67 22.75
N GLN A 225 -30.54 -38.44 22.27
CA GLN A 225 -30.60 -39.90 22.31
C GLN A 225 -30.55 -40.45 23.74
N LEU A 226 -29.75 -39.84 24.62
CA LEU A 226 -29.71 -40.15 26.05
C LEU A 226 -31.02 -39.79 26.75
N GLN A 227 -31.62 -38.64 26.43
CA GLN A 227 -32.95 -38.27 26.95
C GLN A 227 -34.02 -39.28 26.54
N LEU A 228 -34.05 -39.71 25.26
CA LEU A 228 -34.98 -40.73 24.80
C LEU A 228 -34.79 -42.07 25.52
N LYS A 229 -33.54 -42.50 25.73
CA LYS A 229 -33.24 -43.71 26.51
C LYS A 229 -33.68 -43.59 27.97
N LEU A 230 -33.54 -42.42 28.58
CA LEU A 230 -34.00 -42.16 29.94
C LEU A 230 -35.52 -42.27 30.05
N ILE A 231 -36.26 -41.67 29.10
CA ILE A 231 -37.73 -41.77 29.04
C ILE A 231 -38.16 -43.23 28.89
N ALA A 232 -37.52 -43.98 27.99
CA ALA A 232 -37.83 -45.41 27.81
C ALA A 232 -37.54 -46.23 29.07
N ALA A 233 -36.45 -45.93 29.78
CA ALA A 233 -36.12 -46.58 31.05
C ALA A 233 -37.13 -46.25 32.15
N GLN A 234 -37.61 -45.00 32.22
CA GLN A 234 -38.66 -44.59 33.16
C GLN A 234 -39.98 -45.31 32.88
N GLN A 235 -40.39 -45.41 31.61
CA GLN A 235 -41.60 -46.15 31.21
C GLN A 235 -41.51 -47.63 31.57
N ALA A 236 -40.36 -48.27 31.31
CA ALA A 236 -40.14 -49.66 31.70
C ALA A 236 -40.19 -49.86 33.22
N GLN A 237 -39.73 -48.87 34.00
CA GLN A 237 -39.83 -48.89 35.46
C GLN A 237 -41.29 -48.78 35.94
N GLU A 238 -42.10 -47.90 35.35
CA GLU A 238 -43.53 -47.77 35.65
C GLU A 238 -44.30 -49.07 35.32
N GLU A 239 -43.99 -49.72 34.21
CA GLU A 239 -44.58 -51.02 33.83
C GLU A 239 -44.23 -52.13 34.84
N LEU A 240 -42.97 -52.17 35.30
CA LEU A 240 -42.51 -53.08 36.35
C LEU A 240 -43.22 -52.83 37.68
N GLU A 241 -43.43 -51.57 38.07
CA GLU A 241 -44.18 -51.22 39.28
C GLU A 241 -45.65 -51.65 39.20
N GLN A 242 -46.29 -51.49 38.03
CA GLN A 242 -47.65 -51.99 37.81
C GLN A 242 -47.74 -53.52 37.89
N GLN A 243 -46.79 -54.24 37.29
CA GLN A 243 -46.75 -55.71 37.38
C GLN A 243 -46.58 -56.17 38.83
N LEU A 244 -45.71 -55.53 39.60
CA LEU A 244 -45.49 -55.84 41.00
C LEU A 244 -46.74 -55.61 41.86
N GLN A 245 -47.47 -54.51 41.62
CA GLN A 245 -48.75 -54.25 42.29
C GLN A 245 -49.81 -55.29 41.93
N GLY A 246 -49.87 -55.70 40.66
CA GLY A 246 -50.75 -56.76 40.18
C GLY A 246 -50.47 -58.10 40.88
N GLU A 247 -49.20 -58.51 40.97
CA GLU A 247 -48.80 -59.73 41.69
C GLU A 247 -49.12 -59.65 43.18
N GLN A 248 -48.94 -58.49 43.83
CA GLN A 248 -49.31 -58.29 45.24
C GLN A 248 -50.82 -58.47 45.47
N GLN A 249 -51.67 -57.90 44.61
CA GLN A 249 -53.12 -58.09 44.72
C GLN A 249 -53.53 -59.54 44.51
N GLN A 250 -52.90 -60.23 43.56
CA GLN A 250 -53.18 -61.64 43.29
C GLN A 250 -52.78 -62.55 44.46
N ASN A 251 -51.64 -62.26 45.11
CA ASN A 251 -51.22 -62.96 46.32
C ASN A 251 -52.16 -62.70 47.51
N GLN A 252 -52.69 -61.47 47.68
CA GLN A 252 -53.70 -61.19 48.69
C GLN A 252 -55.00 -61.99 48.47
N GLN A 253 -55.47 -62.09 47.23
CA GLN A 253 -56.66 -62.89 46.90
C GLN A 253 -56.42 -64.38 47.18
N ARG A 254 -55.22 -64.90 46.87
CA ARG A 254 -54.87 -66.29 47.12
C ARG A 254 -54.78 -66.61 48.63
N LEU A 255 -54.30 -65.67 49.43
CA LEU A 255 -54.32 -65.77 50.90
C LEU A 255 -55.75 -65.82 51.45
N GLN A 256 -56.67 -64.99 50.92
CA GLN A 256 -58.08 -65.02 51.32
C GLN A 256 -58.76 -66.33 50.94
N GLN A 257 -58.45 -66.90 49.77
CA GLN A 257 -58.97 -68.22 49.37
C GLN A 257 -58.47 -69.34 50.29
N LEU A 258 -57.18 -69.35 50.64
CA LEU A 258 -56.63 -70.34 51.57
C LEU A 258 -57.23 -70.21 52.98
N GLN A 259 -57.52 -68.99 53.44
CA GLN A 259 -58.23 -68.77 54.71
C GLN A 259 -59.67 -69.30 54.66
N ALA A 260 -60.37 -69.16 53.54
CA ALA A 260 -61.71 -69.71 53.36
C ALA A 260 -61.72 -71.24 53.28
N GLU A 261 -60.72 -71.86 52.62
CA GLU A 261 -60.57 -73.32 52.60
C GLU A 261 -60.29 -73.89 54.00
N LEU A 262 -59.43 -73.22 54.79
CA LEU A 262 -59.16 -73.61 56.18
C LEU A 262 -60.43 -73.61 57.04
N ALA A 263 -61.25 -72.55 56.94
CA ALA A 263 -62.52 -72.45 57.65
C ALA A 263 -63.54 -73.53 57.22
N ALA A 264 -63.54 -73.92 55.94
CA ALA A 264 -64.39 -75.00 55.44
C ALA A 264 -63.96 -76.39 55.95
N THR A 265 -62.66 -76.63 56.09
CA THR A 265 -62.15 -77.86 56.74
C THR A 265 -62.46 -77.94 58.23
N GLU A 266 -62.49 -76.81 58.95
CA GLU A 266 -62.89 -76.80 60.37
C GLU A 266 -64.37 -77.16 60.56
N GLN A 267 -65.27 -76.75 59.65
CA GLN A 267 -66.68 -77.19 59.67
C GLN A 267 -66.89 -78.68 59.37
N GLN A 268 -65.92 -79.37 58.75
CA GLN A 268 -66.00 -80.80 58.47
C GLN A 268 -65.55 -81.69 59.65
N LEU A 269 -65.00 -81.12 60.73
CA LEU A 269 -64.57 -81.85 61.93
C LEU A 269 -65.70 -82.11 62.95
N GLU A 270 -66.79 -81.34 62.90
CA GLU A 270 -67.94 -81.44 63.81
C GLU A 270 -68.73 -82.79 63.73
N PRO A 271 -68.90 -83.44 62.56
CA PRO A 271 -69.55 -84.76 62.47
C PRO A 271 -68.63 -85.97 62.77
N LEU A 272 -67.33 -85.76 63.03
CA LEU A 272 -66.41 -86.83 63.45
C LEU A 272 -66.37 -87.02 64.98
N GLN A 273 -66.74 -85.99 65.76
CA GLN A 273 -66.87 -86.08 67.22
C GLN A 273 -68.10 -86.91 67.65
N SER A 274 -69.21 -86.84 66.91
CA SER A 274 -70.41 -87.65 67.19
C SER A 274 -70.25 -89.14 66.85
N LYS A 275 -69.28 -89.50 66.00
CA LYS A 275 -68.93 -90.90 65.71
C LYS A 275 -68.00 -91.54 66.76
N ALA A 276 -67.31 -90.75 67.58
CA ALA A 276 -66.50 -91.24 68.68
C ALA A 276 -67.37 -91.69 69.88
N ASP A 277 -68.46 -90.98 70.18
CA ASP A 277 -69.38 -91.33 71.28
C ASP A 277 -70.23 -92.59 70.99
N ALA A 278 -70.45 -92.94 69.73
CA ALA A 278 -71.13 -94.16 69.32
C ALA A 278 -70.28 -95.43 69.48
N ALA A 279 -68.94 -95.30 69.46
CA ALA A 279 -68.01 -96.41 69.67
C ALA A 279 -67.88 -96.81 71.16
N ALA A 280 -67.98 -95.85 72.08
CA ALA A 280 -67.90 -96.10 73.53
C ALA A 280 -69.08 -96.93 74.08
N LYS A 281 -70.27 -96.85 73.45
CA LYS A 281 -71.46 -97.63 73.86
C LYS A 281 -71.43 -99.10 73.39
N LEU A 282 -70.72 -99.42 72.31
CA LEU A 282 -70.54 -100.79 71.81
C LEU A 282 -69.48 -101.57 72.64
N GLU A 283 -68.50 -100.87 73.20
CA GLU A 283 -67.45 -101.46 74.05
C GLU A 283 -68.00 -101.92 75.42
N GLN A 284 -69.05 -101.25 75.93
CA GLN A 284 -69.72 -101.61 77.17
C GLN A 284 -70.62 -102.86 77.04
N GLN A 285 -71.13 -103.15 75.84
CA GLN A 285 -71.93 -104.36 75.55
C GLN A 285 -71.06 -105.61 75.30
N LEU A 286 -69.83 -105.45 74.81
CA LEU A 286 -68.86 -106.54 74.61
C LEU A 286 -68.32 -107.11 75.93
N LYS A 287 -68.22 -106.27 76.98
CA LYS A 287 -67.72 -106.66 78.31
C LYS A 287 -68.73 -107.52 79.10
N GLN A 288 -70.04 -107.32 78.87
CA GLN A 288 -71.09 -108.13 79.52
C GLN A 288 -71.28 -109.52 78.88
N LEU A 289 -70.91 -109.70 77.61
CA LEU A 289 -70.94 -110.99 76.92
C LEU A 289 -69.73 -111.88 77.27
N GLN A 290 -68.57 -111.29 77.60
CA GLN A 290 -67.38 -112.02 78.08
C GLN A 290 -67.53 -112.59 79.51
N ASP A 291 -68.27 -111.92 80.39
CA ASP A 291 -68.55 -112.43 81.75
C ASP A 291 -69.58 -113.58 81.77
N ALA A 292 -70.39 -113.72 80.71
CA ALA A 292 -71.30 -114.85 80.54
C ALA A 292 -70.60 -116.10 79.97
N GLU A 293 -69.55 -115.93 79.15
CA GLU A 293 -68.77 -117.02 78.55
C GLU A 293 -67.87 -117.75 79.56
N THR A 294 -67.32 -117.04 80.55
CA THR A 294 -66.47 -117.61 81.60
C THR A 294 -67.24 -118.46 82.62
N LYS A 295 -68.52 -118.16 82.86
CA LYS A 295 -69.38 -118.92 83.79
C LYS A 295 -69.87 -120.26 83.23
N VAL A 296 -70.09 -120.36 81.92
CA VAL A 296 -70.58 -121.59 81.23
C VAL A 296 -69.45 -122.61 81.02
N LYS A 297 -68.19 -122.18 80.87
CA LYS A 297 -67.02 -123.08 80.84
C LYS A 297 -66.79 -123.81 82.19
N ALA A 298 -67.23 -123.23 83.30
CA ALA A 298 -67.08 -123.81 84.64
C ALA A 298 -68.14 -124.89 84.99
N GLU A 299 -69.25 -124.97 84.26
CA GLU A 299 -70.23 -126.07 84.42
C GLU A 299 -69.75 -127.40 83.85
N LEU A 300 -68.81 -127.43 82.90
CA LEU A 300 -68.56 -128.65 82.10
C LEU A 300 -67.56 -129.65 82.72
N ASP A 301 -66.58 -129.18 83.51
CA ASP A 301 -65.51 -130.04 84.04
C ASP A 301 -65.88 -130.72 85.37
N LYS A 302 -66.74 -130.12 86.19
CA LYS A 302 -67.18 -130.70 87.48
C LYS A 302 -68.15 -131.88 87.30
N ALA A 303 -69.00 -131.83 86.27
CA ALA A 303 -69.98 -132.89 85.98
C ALA A 303 -69.36 -134.16 85.33
N ARG A 304 -68.15 -134.08 84.75
CA ARG A 304 -67.45 -135.23 84.13
C ARG A 304 -66.63 -136.06 85.12
N GLN A 305 -66.27 -135.51 86.28
CA GLN A 305 -65.41 -136.19 87.26
C GLN A 305 -66.21 -137.04 88.27
N ASP A 306 -67.42 -136.63 88.61
CA ASP A 306 -68.27 -137.34 89.59
C ASP A 306 -68.99 -138.57 89.00
N SER A 307 -69.25 -138.60 87.68
CA SER A 307 -69.82 -139.76 86.97
C SER A 307 -68.85 -140.94 86.85
N LYS A 308 -67.55 -140.75 87.10
CA LYS A 308 -66.52 -141.80 86.99
C LYS A 308 -66.26 -142.54 88.33
N LYS A 309 -66.72 -141.98 89.45
CA LYS A 309 -66.60 -142.59 90.80
C LYS A 309 -67.73 -143.57 91.15
N ALA A 310 -68.77 -143.65 90.33
CA ALA A 310 -69.95 -144.49 90.57
C ALA A 310 -69.87 -145.89 89.91
N LEU A 311 -68.75 -146.27 89.27
CA LEU A 311 -68.65 -147.52 88.52
C LEU A 311 -67.77 -148.61 89.16
N ASP A 312 -66.90 -148.29 90.14
CA ASP A 312 -65.90 -149.24 90.66
C ASP A 312 -66.18 -149.80 92.09
N ASP A 313 -67.09 -149.23 92.89
CA ASP A 313 -67.33 -149.70 94.29
C ASP A 313 -68.59 -150.60 94.47
N LEU A 314 -69.22 -151.04 93.39
CA LEU A 314 -70.44 -151.88 93.41
C LEU A 314 -70.18 -153.39 93.25
N GLN A 315 -68.93 -153.87 93.34
CA GLN A 315 -68.63 -155.29 93.06
C GLN A 315 -67.67 -156.00 94.02
N THR A 316 -67.49 -155.48 95.24
CA THR A 316 -66.79 -156.28 96.26
C THR A 316 -67.44 -156.17 97.64
N ARG A 317 -68.22 -157.21 97.95
CA ARG A 317 -68.25 -157.93 99.24
C ARG A 317 -69.07 -157.27 100.36
N GLU A 318 -70.32 -157.66 100.60
CA GLU A 318 -70.95 -158.98 100.41
C GLU A 318 -70.29 -160.10 101.25
N HIS A 319 -70.00 -159.85 102.53
CA HIS A 319 -69.79 -160.96 103.47
C HIS A 319 -70.42 -160.84 104.87
N ASP A 320 -70.66 -159.67 105.47
CA ASP A 320 -71.10 -159.64 106.89
C ASP A 320 -72.59 -159.31 107.09
N VAL A 321 -73.45 -160.15 106.50
CA VAL A 321 -74.91 -160.24 106.73
C VAL A 321 -75.27 -161.15 107.93
N THR A 322 -74.33 -161.60 108.77
CA THR A 322 -74.62 -162.73 109.68
C THR A 322 -74.62 -162.47 111.18
N GLU A 323 -74.45 -161.24 111.71
CA GLU A 323 -74.34 -161.11 113.18
C GLU A 323 -75.32 -160.23 113.95
N LEU A 324 -76.07 -159.25 113.43
CA LEU A 324 -76.98 -158.47 114.31
C LEU A 324 -78.39 -158.22 113.77
N GLN A 325 -78.99 -159.33 113.31
CA GLN A 325 -80.39 -159.74 113.47
C GLN A 325 -80.77 -159.98 114.96
N ALA A 326 -80.08 -159.34 115.94
CA ALA A 326 -80.30 -159.53 117.39
C ALA A 326 -80.69 -158.24 118.14
N MET A 327 -80.94 -157.12 117.45
CA MET A 327 -81.63 -155.94 118.02
C MET A 327 -83.00 -155.69 117.35
N LEU A 328 -83.71 -156.78 117.07
CA LEU A 328 -85.13 -156.76 116.70
C LEU A 328 -86.05 -156.73 117.92
N ASP A 329 -85.65 -157.12 119.14
CA ASP A 329 -86.65 -157.43 120.18
C ASP A 329 -86.93 -156.36 121.26
N GLU A 330 -86.32 -155.16 121.23
CA GLU A 330 -86.43 -154.21 122.37
C GLU A 330 -87.24 -152.90 122.19
N PHE A 331 -87.67 -152.45 120.98
CA PHE A 331 -88.61 -151.30 120.91
C PHE A 331 -89.85 -151.42 120.02
N GLU A 332 -90.19 -152.64 119.61
CA GLU A 332 -91.59 -153.02 119.37
C GLU A 332 -92.43 -152.95 120.68
N SER A 333 -91.79 -152.77 121.84
CA SER A 333 -92.41 -152.45 123.15
C SER A 333 -92.61 -150.93 123.42
N LYS A 334 -92.32 -150.03 122.48
CA LYS A 334 -92.82 -148.62 122.45
C LYS A 334 -93.47 -148.30 121.09
N LEU A 335 -94.46 -149.06 120.63
CA LEU A 335 -95.74 -149.30 121.30
C LEU A 335 -96.46 -147.99 121.66
N GLN A 336 -97.40 -147.65 120.78
CA GLN A 336 -98.76 -147.28 121.19
C GLN A 336 -98.92 -145.98 121.97
N GLN A 337 -98.17 -144.94 121.57
CA GLN A 337 -98.43 -143.56 122.00
C GLN A 337 -98.46 -142.47 120.90
N ALA A 338 -98.51 -142.80 119.60
CA ALA A 338 -98.65 -141.75 118.56
C ALA A 338 -99.76 -142.00 117.53
N THR A 339 -100.64 -142.96 117.83
CA THR A 339 -101.97 -143.13 117.21
C THR A 339 -102.97 -142.19 117.89
N LYS A 340 -102.77 -140.88 117.69
CA LYS A 340 -103.76 -139.82 117.92
C LYS A 340 -103.45 -138.73 116.90
N THR A 341 -104.41 -138.39 116.06
CA THR A 341 -104.42 -137.34 115.01
C THR A 341 -104.00 -137.73 113.59
N GLU A 342 -104.41 -138.95 113.22
CA GLU A 342 -105.10 -139.24 111.96
C GLU A 342 -106.59 -138.87 112.09
N THR A 343 -106.96 -137.59 112.08
CA THR A 343 -108.32 -137.20 111.69
C THR A 343 -108.37 -135.71 111.43
N GLN A 344 -108.83 -135.34 110.24
CA GLN A 344 -109.14 -133.98 109.79
C GLN A 344 -107.90 -133.22 109.25
N ALA A 345 -107.78 -132.91 107.96
CA ALA A 345 -108.84 -132.91 106.97
C ALA A 345 -108.27 -132.86 105.55
N VAL A 346 -108.30 -134.02 104.92
CA VAL A 346 -108.63 -134.22 103.50
C VAL A 346 -110.11 -133.83 103.21
N ALA A 347 -110.68 -132.92 104.00
CA ALA A 347 -112.02 -132.39 103.82
C ALA A 347 -111.93 -130.86 103.63
N LEU A 348 -112.46 -130.43 102.50
CA LEU A 348 -112.80 -129.04 102.16
C LEU A 348 -111.81 -128.30 101.24
N ASN A 349 -111.21 -129.09 100.35
CA ASN A 349 -111.28 -128.87 98.89
C ASN A 349 -112.74 -128.78 98.36
N LYS A 350 -113.64 -128.14 99.13
CA LYS A 350 -115.10 -128.15 98.97
C LYS A 350 -115.75 -127.07 99.86
N ARG A 351 -115.18 -125.87 99.92
CA ARG A 351 -115.95 -124.72 100.42
C ARG A 351 -115.44 -123.43 99.77
N LEU A 352 -115.55 -123.35 98.45
CA LEU A 352 -116.67 -122.62 97.84
C LEU A 352 -116.19 -121.20 97.47
N GLN A 353 -116.25 -120.74 96.22
CA GLN A 353 -117.37 -120.92 95.29
C GLN A 353 -118.75 -120.72 95.97
N ALA A 354 -118.77 -119.96 97.09
CA ALA A 354 -119.92 -119.41 97.79
C ALA A 354 -119.69 -117.96 98.19
N GLN A 355 -118.48 -117.38 98.08
CA GLN A 355 -118.26 -116.05 98.64
C GLN A 355 -117.32 -115.20 97.76
N LEU A 356 -117.63 -114.48 96.66
CA LEU A 356 -118.83 -114.01 95.92
C LEU A 356 -120.05 -113.49 96.69
N GLU A 357 -119.95 -113.48 97.98
CA GLU A 357 -120.93 -112.94 98.88
C GLU A 357 -120.14 -112.81 100.16
N GLN A 358 -120.19 -111.63 100.75
CA GLN A 358 -119.55 -111.30 102.00
C GLN A 358 -118.09 -110.89 101.89
N LEU A 359 -117.72 -109.70 102.32
CA LEU A 359 -118.48 -108.68 103.02
C LEU A 359 -117.49 -107.50 102.94
N LYS A 360 -117.88 -106.35 102.37
CA LYS A 360 -118.59 -105.36 103.17
C LYS A 360 -118.06 -105.40 104.61
N ASN A 361 -117.31 -104.37 104.98
CA ASN A 361 -116.76 -104.18 106.32
C ASN A 361 -115.52 -105.04 106.54
N SER A 362 -114.39 -104.48 106.90
CA SER A 362 -114.18 -103.32 107.78
C SER A 362 -112.70 -102.95 107.63
N LYS A 363 -112.33 -101.69 107.45
CA LYS A 363 -112.48 -100.56 108.40
C LYS A 363 -111.62 -100.78 109.65
N GLY A 364 -110.85 -99.74 109.97
CA GLY A 364 -109.99 -99.61 111.14
C GLY A 364 -108.58 -100.05 110.80
N GLU A 365 -107.51 -99.33 111.08
CA GLU A 365 -107.15 -98.27 112.03
C GLU A 365 -105.66 -98.03 111.68
N SER A 366 -104.99 -96.88 111.79
CA SER A 366 -105.15 -95.71 112.63
C SER A 366 -103.90 -94.83 112.42
N VAL A 367 -104.10 -93.50 112.44
CA VAL A 367 -103.24 -92.47 113.09
C VAL A 367 -101.99 -92.00 112.31
N ALA A 368 -101.97 -90.79 111.69
CA ALA A 368 -101.90 -89.40 112.23
C ALA A 368 -100.47 -89.01 112.67
N THR A 369 -99.88 -87.83 112.42
CA THR A 369 -100.35 -86.41 112.45
C THR A 369 -99.35 -85.44 111.74
N ASP A 370 -99.86 -84.30 111.23
CA ASP A 370 -99.42 -82.88 111.29
C ASP A 370 -97.99 -82.50 111.76
N GLY A 371 -97.33 -81.39 111.38
CA GLY A 371 -97.69 -80.16 110.68
C GLY A 371 -96.72 -78.99 111.08
N GLN A 372 -96.82 -77.86 110.36
CA GLN A 372 -96.50 -76.46 110.74
C GLN A 372 -95.08 -75.86 110.65
N ASP A 373 -94.95 -74.92 109.70
CA ASP A 373 -94.51 -73.52 109.83
C ASP A 373 -93.77 -73.05 111.10
N ALA A 374 -92.52 -72.57 110.94
CA ALA A 374 -91.93 -71.46 111.71
C ALA A 374 -90.56 -70.99 111.16
N ASP A 375 -90.42 -69.67 111.02
CA ASP A 375 -89.21 -68.85 111.21
C ASP A 375 -88.16 -68.63 110.10
N HIS A 376 -88.50 -67.73 109.18
CA HIS A 376 -88.07 -66.31 109.11
C HIS A 376 -86.99 -65.72 110.07
N SER A 377 -86.15 -66.49 110.75
CA SER A 377 -85.17 -65.99 111.74
C SER A 377 -83.70 -66.02 111.26
N ALA A 378 -83.31 -66.98 110.40
CA ALA A 378 -81.92 -67.10 109.93
C ALA A 378 -81.53 -66.10 108.81
N GLU A 379 -82.53 -65.47 108.20
CA GLU A 379 -82.38 -64.39 107.23
C GLU A 379 -81.83 -63.09 107.86
N LEU A 380 -81.96 -62.90 109.19
CA LEU A 380 -81.55 -61.69 109.89
C LEU A 380 -80.06 -61.61 110.29
N ALA A 381 -79.33 -62.73 110.37
CA ALA A 381 -77.95 -62.74 110.84
C ALA A 381 -76.89 -62.60 109.72
N ALA A 382 -77.15 -63.16 108.52
CA ALA A 382 -76.22 -63.05 107.40
C ALA A 382 -76.18 -61.62 106.80
N LEU A 383 -77.33 -60.93 106.79
CA LEU A 383 -77.45 -59.52 106.38
C LEU A 383 -76.67 -58.53 107.27
N GLN A 384 -76.35 -58.87 108.52
CA GLN A 384 -75.47 -58.03 109.37
C GLN A 384 -73.99 -58.09 108.96
N THR A 385 -73.59 -59.14 108.25
CA THR A 385 -72.21 -59.31 107.76
C THR A 385 -72.00 -58.59 106.43
N GLU A 386 -73.08 -58.41 105.68
CA GLU A 386 -73.17 -57.58 104.48
C GLU A 386 -72.93 -56.08 104.78
N LEU A 387 -73.22 -55.59 105.99
CA LEU A 387 -73.17 -54.15 106.28
C LEU A 387 -71.75 -53.61 106.58
N LYS A 388 -70.87 -54.37 107.27
CA LYS A 388 -69.52 -53.89 107.64
C LYS A 388 -68.49 -53.95 106.51
N LYS A 389 -68.62 -54.89 105.57
CA LYS A 389 -67.66 -55.06 104.47
C LYS A 389 -67.92 -54.06 103.32
N ALA A 390 -69.19 -53.73 103.08
CA ALA A 390 -69.58 -52.62 102.19
C ALA A 390 -69.12 -51.25 102.71
N GLN A 391 -68.96 -51.08 104.04
CA GLN A 391 -68.56 -49.83 104.67
C GLN A 391 -67.04 -49.54 104.62
N ALA A 392 -66.21 -50.53 104.28
CA ALA A 392 -64.75 -50.43 104.38
C ALA A 392 -64.02 -50.03 103.07
N GLU A 393 -64.58 -50.20 101.87
CA GLU A 393 -63.87 -49.83 100.62
C GLU A 393 -64.69 -48.97 99.64
N LEU A 394 -65.91 -48.57 100.04
CA LEU A 394 -66.56 -47.32 99.58
C LEU A 394 -65.64 -46.10 99.75
N THR A 395 -64.69 -46.14 100.72
CA THR A 395 -63.61 -45.17 100.93
C THR A 395 -62.44 -45.29 99.95
N SER A 396 -62.23 -46.47 99.33
CA SER A 396 -61.22 -46.65 98.27
C SER A 396 -61.73 -46.16 96.92
N SER A 397 -63.04 -46.34 96.65
CA SER A 397 -63.73 -45.80 95.48
C SER A 397 -63.74 -44.25 95.47
N GLN A 398 -63.78 -43.60 96.63
CA GLN A 398 -63.77 -42.14 96.73
C GLN A 398 -62.44 -41.49 96.29
N LYS A 399 -61.30 -42.18 96.42
CA LYS A 399 -59.97 -41.62 96.08
C LYS A 399 -59.59 -41.75 94.60
N LYS A 400 -60.29 -42.59 93.83
CA LYS A 400 -60.04 -42.78 92.38
C LYS A 400 -61.01 -42.00 91.50
N ILE A 401 -62.17 -41.64 92.04
CA ILE A 401 -63.17 -40.76 91.40
C ILE A 401 -62.65 -39.32 91.26
N GLU A 402 -61.74 -38.85 92.12
CA GLU A 402 -61.08 -37.54 91.98
C GLU A 402 -60.01 -37.47 90.86
N GLN A 403 -59.46 -38.61 90.41
CA GLN A 403 -58.40 -38.62 89.37
C GLN A 403 -58.93 -38.75 87.93
N LEU A 404 -60.08 -39.37 87.71
CA LEU A 404 -60.64 -39.53 86.35
C LEU A 404 -61.66 -38.44 85.97
N SER A 405 -62.12 -37.63 86.94
CA SER A 405 -62.97 -36.47 86.66
C SER A 405 -62.23 -35.32 85.96
N SER A 406 -60.89 -35.27 86.00
CA SER A 406 -60.11 -34.24 85.28
C SER A 406 -59.87 -34.58 83.81
N GLU A 407 -59.75 -35.86 83.43
CA GLU A 407 -59.48 -36.24 82.03
C GLU A 407 -60.76 -36.27 81.16
N ARG A 408 -61.93 -36.47 81.77
CA ARG A 408 -63.24 -36.32 81.13
C ARG A 408 -63.51 -34.89 80.64
N ASP A 409 -62.93 -33.88 81.29
CA ASP A 409 -63.23 -32.46 81.01
C ASP A 409 -62.38 -31.89 79.84
N ASP A 410 -61.31 -32.58 79.43
CA ASP A 410 -60.43 -32.16 78.32
C ASP A 410 -60.81 -32.74 76.94
N ALA A 411 -61.44 -33.92 76.87
CA ALA A 411 -61.81 -34.52 75.57
C ALA A 411 -63.17 -34.05 75.01
N LEU A 412 -64.07 -33.57 75.88
CA LEU A 412 -65.41 -33.07 75.46
C LEU A 412 -65.36 -31.71 74.75
N LYS A 413 -64.25 -30.97 74.81
CA LYS A 413 -64.08 -29.69 74.11
C LYS A 413 -63.62 -29.80 72.64
N SER A 414 -63.10 -30.95 72.21
CA SER A 414 -62.56 -31.10 70.85
C SER A 414 -63.50 -31.78 69.85
N LEU A 415 -64.65 -32.30 70.32
CA LEU A 415 -65.59 -33.07 69.48
C LEU A 415 -66.87 -32.29 69.11
N GLU A 416 -67.06 -31.08 69.63
CA GLU A 416 -68.26 -30.25 69.38
C GLU A 416 -68.13 -29.29 68.18
N THR A 417 -66.95 -29.15 67.57
CA THR A 417 -66.73 -28.30 66.37
C THR A 417 -66.84 -29.04 65.04
N ALA A 418 -67.06 -30.36 65.03
CA ALA A 418 -67.12 -31.18 63.81
C ALA A 418 -68.53 -31.69 63.47
N LYS A 419 -69.55 -30.82 63.55
CA LYS A 419 -70.86 -31.04 62.93
C LYS A 419 -71.43 -29.74 62.37
N GLN A 420 -71.09 -29.43 61.12
CA GLN A 420 -72.02 -28.78 60.18
C GLN A 420 -71.49 -28.78 58.74
N ALA A 421 -72.41 -29.13 57.82
CA ALA A 421 -72.46 -28.85 56.38
C ALA A 421 -71.80 -29.82 55.37
N ALA A 422 -72.63 -30.74 54.86
CA ALA A 422 -72.99 -30.87 53.44
C ALA A 422 -74.46 -31.38 53.41
N PRO A 423 -75.37 -30.91 52.53
CA PRO A 423 -75.40 -31.37 51.13
C PRO A 423 -76.06 -30.37 50.11
N ALA A 424 -76.13 -30.79 48.84
CA ALA A 424 -76.72 -30.05 47.72
C ALA A 424 -77.87 -30.83 47.03
N ALA A 425 -78.85 -30.05 46.52
CA ALA A 425 -79.50 -30.14 45.20
C ALA A 425 -81.05 -30.26 45.15
N ALA A 426 -81.63 -29.29 44.43
CA ALA A 426 -82.90 -29.27 43.68
C ALA A 426 -84.23 -29.37 44.48
N GLU A 427 -85.33 -28.65 44.22
CA GLU A 427 -85.75 -27.77 43.13
C GLU A 427 -87.08 -27.06 43.53
N SER A 428 -87.39 -25.95 42.84
CA SER A 428 -88.73 -25.41 42.55
C SER A 428 -89.43 -24.42 43.50
N ASN A 429 -89.63 -23.22 42.91
CA ASN A 429 -90.85 -22.41 42.82
C ASN A 429 -91.34 -21.50 43.97
N VAL A 430 -91.18 -20.20 43.68
CA VAL A 430 -92.23 -19.17 43.56
C VAL A 430 -92.58 -18.38 44.84
N VAL A 431 -92.11 -17.10 44.81
CA VAL A 431 -92.87 -15.86 45.14
C VAL A 431 -93.13 -15.64 46.64
N THR A 432 -92.75 -14.53 47.31
CA THR A 432 -92.56 -13.12 46.91
C THR A 432 -92.01 -12.33 48.12
N ALA A 433 -91.54 -11.11 47.85
CA ALA A 433 -91.10 -10.05 48.76
C ALA A 433 -89.59 -10.11 49.08
N GLU A 434 -88.70 -9.51 48.27
CA GLU A 434 -88.50 -8.05 48.12
C GLU A 434 -88.24 -7.39 49.49
N LEU A 435 -87.15 -6.66 49.76
CA LEU A 435 -86.57 -5.65 48.88
C LEU A 435 -85.16 -5.18 49.30
N ASP A 436 -84.50 -5.74 50.34
CA ASP A 436 -83.29 -5.09 50.92
C ASP A 436 -81.95 -5.85 50.76
N SER A 437 -81.93 -7.02 50.12
CA SER A 437 -80.70 -7.82 49.91
C SER A 437 -80.25 -7.93 48.44
N ALA A 438 -81.05 -7.45 47.49
CA ALA A 438 -80.76 -7.53 46.05
C ALA A 438 -79.91 -6.36 45.54
N LEU A 439 -80.01 -5.19 46.18
CA LEU A 439 -79.29 -3.97 45.74
C LEU A 439 -77.77 -4.06 45.99
N THR A 440 -77.34 -4.77 47.03
CA THR A 440 -75.92 -4.98 47.37
C THR A 440 -75.25 -6.03 46.47
N ALA A 441 -75.98 -7.07 46.08
CA ALA A 441 -75.48 -8.10 45.16
C ALA A 441 -75.39 -7.60 43.70
N GLU A 442 -76.26 -6.68 43.29
CA GLU A 442 -76.23 -6.06 41.95
C GLU A 442 -75.11 -5.02 41.81
N TYR A 443 -74.79 -4.27 42.88
CA TYR A 443 -73.64 -3.35 42.93
C TYR A 443 -72.28 -4.08 42.93
N GLU A 444 -72.14 -5.20 43.65
CA GLU A 444 -70.91 -6.01 43.61
C GLU A 444 -70.72 -6.73 42.27
N ALA A 445 -71.81 -7.14 41.61
CA ALA A 445 -71.75 -7.72 40.26
C ALA A 445 -71.39 -6.67 39.19
N GLN A 446 -71.95 -5.46 39.25
CA GLN A 446 -71.56 -4.36 38.35
C GLN A 446 -70.13 -3.87 38.60
N ALA A 447 -69.66 -3.81 39.85
CA ALA A 447 -68.28 -3.44 40.16
C ALA A 447 -67.26 -4.46 39.64
N LYS A 448 -67.60 -5.75 39.64
CA LYS A 448 -66.76 -6.81 39.04
C LYS A 448 -66.66 -6.69 37.51
N VAL A 449 -67.78 -6.46 36.83
CA VAL A 449 -67.82 -6.26 35.38
C VAL A 449 -67.12 -4.96 34.96
N ALA A 450 -67.22 -3.90 35.77
CA ALA A 450 -66.46 -2.67 35.56
C ALA A 450 -64.95 -2.86 35.79
N ALA A 451 -64.54 -3.61 36.81
CA ALA A 451 -63.13 -3.94 37.05
C ALA A 451 -62.53 -4.81 35.93
N GLU A 452 -63.30 -5.77 35.40
CA GLU A 452 -62.89 -6.60 34.26
C GLU A 452 -62.78 -5.79 32.96
N SER A 453 -63.69 -4.82 32.73
CA SER A 453 -63.60 -3.94 31.55
C SER A 453 -62.45 -2.93 31.64
N ILE A 454 -62.15 -2.39 32.84
CA ILE A 454 -60.98 -1.54 33.09
C ILE A 454 -59.69 -2.35 32.88
N SER A 455 -59.58 -3.57 33.43
CA SER A 455 -58.40 -4.42 33.22
C SER A 455 -58.18 -4.78 31.75
N ARG A 456 -59.27 -4.94 30.98
CA ARG A 456 -59.21 -5.16 29.54
C ARG A 456 -58.72 -3.92 28.79
N LEU A 457 -59.22 -2.74 29.13
CA LEU A 457 -58.79 -1.46 28.54
C LEU A 457 -57.34 -1.11 28.92
N GLU A 458 -56.90 -1.43 30.14
CA GLU A 458 -55.50 -1.28 30.56
C GLU A 458 -54.57 -2.18 29.75
N LYS A 459 -54.96 -3.44 29.51
CA LYS A 459 -54.22 -4.34 28.60
C LYS A 459 -54.18 -3.82 27.16
N GLU A 460 -55.28 -3.29 26.65
CA GLU A 460 -55.34 -2.69 25.32
C GLU A 460 -54.45 -1.44 25.21
N LEU A 461 -54.40 -0.60 26.25
CA LEU A 461 -53.47 0.53 26.33
C LEU A 461 -52.01 0.12 26.43
N GLU A 462 -51.70 -0.92 27.21
CA GLU A 462 -50.35 -1.47 27.30
C GLU A 462 -49.89 -2.06 25.96
N GLN A 463 -50.80 -2.72 25.25
CA GLN A 463 -50.56 -3.26 23.91
C GLN A 463 -50.36 -2.14 22.86
N LEU A 464 -51.18 -1.08 22.89
CA LEU A 464 -51.01 0.10 22.04
C LEU A 464 -49.71 0.86 22.35
N THR A 465 -49.33 0.96 23.63
CA THR A 465 -48.07 1.59 24.05
C THR A 465 -46.87 0.79 23.55
N LYS A 466 -46.95 -0.54 23.59
CA LYS A 466 -45.93 -1.42 23.02
C LYS A 466 -45.81 -1.25 21.51
N GLN A 467 -46.93 -1.24 20.78
CA GLN A 467 -46.96 -1.00 19.34
C GLN A 467 -46.39 0.38 18.97
N LEU A 468 -46.74 1.43 19.71
CA LEU A 468 -46.14 2.76 19.52
C LEU A 468 -44.62 2.74 19.74
N SER A 469 -44.13 2.01 20.74
CA SER A 469 -42.69 1.90 21.01
C SER A 469 -41.94 1.14 19.90
N GLU A 470 -42.57 0.14 19.29
CA GLU A 470 -42.02 -0.63 18.16
C GLU A 470 -41.98 0.24 16.89
N VAL A 471 -43.08 0.92 16.57
CA VAL A 471 -43.14 1.86 15.43
C VAL A 471 -42.12 2.99 15.59
N ASN A 472 -41.91 3.50 16.80
CA ASN A 472 -40.92 4.55 17.04
C ASN A 472 -39.48 4.04 16.86
N LYS A 473 -39.20 2.79 17.24
CA LYS A 473 -37.90 2.14 16.98
C LYS A 473 -37.65 1.92 15.48
N GLU A 474 -38.68 1.52 14.73
CA GLU A 474 -38.61 1.36 13.28
C GLU A 474 -38.38 2.71 12.58
N LEU A 475 -39.04 3.77 13.05
CA LEU A 475 -38.82 5.13 12.54
C LEU A 475 -37.38 5.60 12.78
N ASP A 476 -36.80 5.32 13.96
CA ASP A 476 -35.42 5.65 14.27
C ASP A 476 -34.41 4.83 13.44
N HIS A 477 -34.71 3.56 13.15
CA HIS A 477 -33.90 2.75 12.25
C HIS A 477 -33.97 3.29 10.81
N SER A 478 -35.17 3.60 10.31
CA SER A 478 -35.35 4.15 8.97
C SER A 478 -34.65 5.51 8.80
N LYS A 479 -34.64 6.36 9.83
CA LYS A 479 -33.88 7.62 9.81
C LYS A 479 -32.38 7.39 9.74
N ARG A 480 -31.84 6.47 10.56
CA ARG A 480 -30.42 6.11 10.50
C ARG A 480 -30.02 5.54 9.15
N ASP A 481 -30.85 4.68 8.56
CA ASP A 481 -30.61 4.13 7.23
C ASP A 481 -30.62 5.23 6.15
N ALA A 482 -31.54 6.20 6.25
CA ALA A 482 -31.58 7.34 5.36
C ALA A 482 -30.36 8.28 5.51
N ASP A 483 -29.85 8.45 6.73
CA ASP A 483 -28.63 9.23 7.00
C ASP A 483 -27.39 8.52 6.45
N VAL A 484 -27.28 7.20 6.63
CA VAL A 484 -26.21 6.38 6.03
C VAL A 484 -26.27 6.45 4.50
N GLN A 485 -27.46 6.41 3.90
CA GLN A 485 -27.62 6.59 2.46
C GLN A 485 -27.22 7.99 2.00
N ARG A 486 -27.55 9.05 2.75
CA ARG A 486 -27.08 10.41 2.46
C ARG A 486 -25.56 10.51 2.52
N ASP A 487 -24.94 9.98 3.56
CA ASP A 487 -23.48 10.01 3.72
C ASP A 487 -22.78 9.22 2.60
N SER A 488 -23.37 8.10 2.17
CA SER A 488 -22.86 7.33 1.03
C SER A 488 -22.99 8.10 -0.29
N ALA A 489 -24.09 8.84 -0.49
CA ALA A 489 -24.31 9.67 -1.66
C ALA A 489 -23.35 10.86 -1.69
N VAL A 490 -23.09 11.50 -0.53
CA VAL A 490 -22.10 12.58 -0.42
C VAL A 490 -20.70 12.07 -0.74
N LYS A 491 -20.30 10.91 -0.21
CA LYS A 491 -18.99 10.30 -0.55
C LYS A 491 -18.88 9.94 -2.03
N ALA A 492 -19.96 9.45 -2.64
CA ALA A 492 -19.99 9.16 -4.07
C ALA A 492 -19.89 10.46 -4.91
N GLN A 493 -20.53 11.54 -4.48
CA GLN A 493 -20.42 12.86 -5.09
C GLN A 493 -18.99 13.41 -4.99
N GLU A 494 -18.37 13.33 -3.80
CA GLU A 494 -16.98 13.73 -3.58
C GLU A 494 -16.00 12.92 -4.44
N GLN A 495 -16.24 11.61 -4.61
CA GLN A 495 -15.45 10.78 -5.50
C GLN A 495 -15.63 11.17 -6.97
N LEU A 496 -16.85 11.49 -7.41
CA LEU A 496 -17.10 11.96 -8.77
C LEU A 496 -16.44 13.32 -9.05
N ASP A 497 -16.52 14.26 -8.11
CA ASP A 497 -15.87 15.56 -8.22
C ASP A 497 -14.33 15.41 -8.24
N ALA A 498 -13.78 14.52 -7.41
CA ALA A 498 -12.36 14.19 -7.43
C ALA A 498 -11.94 13.56 -8.76
N MET A 499 -12.77 12.69 -9.34
CA MET A 499 -12.52 12.07 -10.65
C MET A 499 -12.59 13.09 -11.80
N GLN A 500 -13.56 14.00 -11.78
CA GLN A 500 -13.67 15.07 -12.77
C GLN A 500 -12.48 16.03 -12.70
N LYS A 501 -12.01 16.33 -11.49
CA LYS A 501 -10.82 17.15 -11.28
C LYS A 501 -9.53 16.47 -11.75
N ALA A 502 -9.38 15.18 -11.47
CA ALA A 502 -8.27 14.39 -12.01
C ALA A 502 -8.29 14.34 -13.55
N GLN A 503 -9.48 14.23 -14.15
CA GLN A 503 -9.60 14.30 -15.62
C GLN A 503 -9.26 15.68 -16.20
N SER A 504 -9.57 16.78 -15.51
CA SER A 504 -9.14 18.11 -15.95
C SER A 504 -7.63 18.29 -15.84
N ASP A 505 -7.03 17.78 -14.76
CA ASP A 505 -5.59 17.86 -14.54
C ASP A 505 -4.82 17.02 -15.61
N ASP A 506 -5.32 15.83 -15.98
CA ASP A 506 -4.79 15.01 -17.09
C ASP A 506 -4.88 15.72 -18.45
N ILE A 507 -5.96 16.48 -18.69
CA ILE A 507 -6.13 17.25 -19.94
C ILE A 507 -5.14 18.42 -19.99
N ASP A 508 -4.92 19.11 -18.88
CA ASP A 508 -3.97 20.22 -18.78
C ASP A 508 -2.52 19.70 -18.90
N GLU A 509 -2.17 18.60 -18.23
CA GLU A 509 -0.87 17.94 -18.43
C GLU A 509 -0.67 17.47 -19.88
N SER A 510 -1.71 16.94 -20.53
CA SER A 510 -1.63 16.58 -21.94
C SER A 510 -1.43 17.80 -22.85
N GLN A 511 -1.97 18.97 -22.52
CA GLN A 511 -1.74 20.20 -23.28
C GLN A 511 -0.33 20.74 -23.07
N ASP A 512 0.20 20.69 -21.85
CA ASP A 512 1.57 21.10 -21.54
C ASP A 512 2.61 20.15 -22.19
N ILE A 513 2.35 18.85 -22.20
CA ILE A 513 3.17 17.86 -22.93
C ILE A 513 3.14 18.15 -24.44
N GLN A 514 1.97 18.49 -24.99
CA GLN A 514 1.83 18.83 -26.39
C GLN A 514 2.59 20.14 -26.74
N ALA A 515 2.50 21.16 -25.89
CA ALA A 515 3.23 22.41 -26.05
C ALA A 515 4.75 22.19 -25.96
N SER A 516 5.21 21.35 -25.03
CA SER A 516 6.61 20.95 -24.90
C SER A 516 7.10 20.16 -26.13
N LEU A 517 6.27 19.26 -26.67
CA LEU A 517 6.57 18.54 -27.91
C LEU A 517 6.70 19.48 -29.11
N ASP A 518 5.81 20.47 -29.23
CA ASP A 518 5.88 21.45 -30.31
C ASP A 518 7.08 22.39 -30.15
N GLN A 519 7.45 22.76 -28.93
CA GLN A 519 8.69 23.49 -28.64
C GLN A 519 9.93 22.66 -28.99
N LEU A 520 9.96 21.36 -28.67
CA LEU A 520 11.05 20.45 -29.03
C LEU A 520 11.12 20.25 -30.55
N ARG A 521 9.99 20.17 -31.25
CA ARG A 521 9.94 20.13 -32.73
C ARG A 521 10.49 21.42 -33.34
N ALA A 522 10.12 22.58 -32.81
CA ALA A 522 10.65 23.86 -33.26
C ALA A 522 12.17 23.96 -33.03
N ASN A 523 12.66 23.52 -31.86
CA ASN A 523 14.08 23.47 -31.56
C ASN A 523 14.82 22.50 -32.50
N ASN A 524 14.28 21.31 -32.74
CA ASN A 524 14.86 20.35 -33.68
C ASN A 524 14.89 20.88 -35.13
N ALA A 525 13.86 21.63 -35.55
CA ALA A 525 13.82 22.29 -36.85
C ALA A 525 14.92 23.38 -36.95
N MET A 526 15.07 24.20 -35.92
CA MET A 526 16.13 25.22 -35.84
C MET A 526 17.53 24.58 -35.88
N LEU A 527 17.76 23.50 -35.13
CA LEU A 527 19.03 22.77 -35.16
C LEU A 527 19.32 22.17 -36.53
N LYS A 528 18.31 21.64 -37.23
CA LYS A 528 18.46 21.17 -38.62
C LYS A 528 18.82 22.30 -39.58
N GLU A 529 18.21 23.46 -39.43
CA GLU A 529 18.55 24.65 -40.22
C GLU A 529 19.99 25.12 -39.94
N GLN A 530 20.38 25.18 -38.67
CA GLN A 530 21.73 25.55 -38.27
C GLN A 530 22.77 24.53 -38.77
N ALA A 531 22.45 23.24 -38.76
CA ALA A 531 23.27 22.19 -39.36
C ALA A 531 23.38 22.35 -40.88
N ALA A 532 22.29 22.70 -41.57
CA ALA A 532 22.30 22.97 -43.01
C ALA A 532 23.14 24.21 -43.36
N ILE A 533 23.03 25.30 -42.59
CA ILE A 533 23.86 26.50 -42.74
C ILE A 533 25.35 26.15 -42.54
N THR A 534 25.65 25.37 -41.50
CA THR A 534 27.03 24.93 -41.23
C THR A 534 27.57 24.04 -42.36
N ALA A 535 26.74 23.13 -42.88
CA ALA A 535 27.12 22.29 -44.01
C ALA A 535 27.38 23.10 -45.29
N ASN A 536 26.55 24.11 -45.57
CA ASN A 536 26.76 25.03 -46.68
C ASN A 536 28.04 25.84 -46.50
N HIS A 537 28.28 26.39 -45.31
CA HIS A 537 29.51 27.13 -45.03
C HIS A 537 30.76 26.25 -45.21
N GLN A 538 30.72 25.00 -44.76
CA GLN A 538 31.81 24.04 -45.02
C GLN A 538 31.96 23.71 -46.50
N SER A 539 30.87 23.68 -47.27
CA SER A 539 30.91 23.49 -48.72
C SER A 539 31.57 24.69 -49.41
N GLU A 540 31.20 25.90 -49.03
CA GLU A 540 31.80 27.15 -49.52
C GLU A 540 33.30 27.22 -49.17
N GLN A 541 33.68 26.89 -47.94
CA GLN A 541 35.08 26.81 -47.54
C GLN A 541 35.86 25.80 -48.38
N ARG A 542 35.29 24.62 -48.65
CA ARG A 542 35.91 23.61 -49.52
C ARG A 542 36.10 24.13 -50.95
N GLU A 543 35.14 24.88 -51.47
CA GLU A 543 35.23 25.47 -52.81
C GLU A 543 36.28 26.60 -52.86
N ILE A 544 36.33 27.47 -51.85
CA ILE A 544 37.37 28.51 -51.72
C ILE A 544 38.77 27.88 -51.66
N ILE A 545 38.95 26.83 -50.87
CA ILE A 545 40.23 26.10 -50.80
C ILE A 545 40.57 25.47 -52.15
N ARG A 546 39.58 24.95 -52.89
CA ARG A 546 39.78 24.42 -54.24
C ARG A 546 40.24 25.52 -55.19
N GLN A 547 39.59 26.67 -55.20
CA GLN A 547 39.95 27.81 -56.03
C GLN A 547 41.36 28.32 -55.70
N LEU A 548 41.69 28.50 -54.42
CA LEU A 548 43.03 28.91 -54.00
C LEU A 548 44.12 27.90 -54.42
N ARG A 549 43.82 26.59 -54.37
CA ARG A 549 44.75 25.56 -54.86
C ARG A 549 44.95 25.65 -56.37
N GLU A 550 43.89 25.93 -57.12
CA GLU A 550 43.95 26.10 -58.57
C GLU A 550 44.72 27.36 -58.95
N GLU A 551 44.50 28.49 -58.26
CA GLU A 551 45.28 29.73 -58.44
C GLU A 551 46.76 29.53 -58.10
N LEU A 552 47.07 28.86 -56.99
CA LEU A 552 48.46 28.55 -56.63
C LEU A 552 49.13 27.64 -57.66
N GLN A 553 48.39 26.69 -58.24
CA GLN A 553 48.90 25.84 -59.31
C GLN A 553 49.17 26.66 -60.57
N GLN A 554 48.22 27.52 -60.98
CA GLN A 554 48.41 28.42 -62.12
C GLN A 554 49.60 29.36 -61.93
N GLN A 555 49.80 29.93 -60.74
CA GLN A 555 50.96 30.76 -60.43
C GLN A 555 52.27 29.96 -60.52
N ARG A 556 52.30 28.71 -60.04
CA ARG A 556 53.47 27.83 -60.19
C ARG A 556 53.81 27.56 -61.65
N ASP A 557 52.80 27.27 -62.46
CA ASP A 557 52.98 27.01 -63.89
C ASP A 557 53.49 28.27 -64.61
N GLN A 558 52.94 29.46 -64.31
CA GLN A 558 53.44 30.73 -64.84
C GLN A 558 54.89 31.03 -64.44
N VAL A 559 55.27 30.74 -63.19
CA VAL A 559 56.66 30.91 -62.73
C VAL A 559 57.59 29.94 -63.46
N ALA A 560 57.17 28.69 -63.68
CA ALA A 560 57.94 27.71 -64.44
C ALA A 560 58.14 28.17 -65.89
N ASP A 561 57.09 28.69 -66.54
CA ASP A 561 57.16 29.22 -67.90
C ASP A 561 58.09 30.45 -67.98
N MET A 562 57.98 31.39 -67.04
CA MET A 562 58.90 32.54 -66.96
C MET A 562 60.35 32.11 -66.74
N GLN A 563 60.61 31.08 -65.95
CA GLN A 563 61.96 30.53 -65.76
C GLN A 563 62.51 29.94 -67.06
N LEU A 564 61.69 29.19 -67.79
CA LEU A 564 62.06 28.64 -69.09
C LEU A 564 62.37 29.76 -70.11
N GLU A 565 61.56 30.81 -70.15
CA GLU A 565 61.84 31.99 -70.98
C GLU A 565 63.12 32.72 -70.57
N GLN A 566 63.33 32.90 -69.26
CA GLN A 566 64.55 33.54 -68.74
C GLN A 566 65.80 32.75 -69.14
N ASP A 567 65.77 31.42 -69.05
CA ASP A 567 66.89 30.57 -69.45
C ASP A 567 67.12 30.58 -70.96
N LYS A 568 66.06 30.66 -71.76
CA LYS A 568 66.15 30.85 -73.21
C LYS A 568 66.82 32.18 -73.55
N LEU A 569 66.41 33.28 -72.91
CA LEU A 569 66.99 34.60 -73.10
C LEU A 569 68.46 34.65 -72.64
N LYS A 570 68.80 34.02 -71.52
CA LYS A 570 70.20 33.89 -71.06
C LYS A 570 71.07 33.17 -72.08
N LYS A 571 70.57 32.06 -72.66
CA LYS A 571 71.27 31.34 -73.73
C LYS A 571 71.48 32.22 -74.98
N GLN A 572 70.44 32.93 -75.41
CA GLN A 572 70.54 33.86 -76.54
C GLN A 572 71.54 34.99 -76.27
N LYS A 573 71.51 35.58 -75.07
CA LYS A 573 72.47 36.60 -74.65
C LYS A 573 73.91 36.07 -74.70
N SER A 574 74.16 34.89 -74.14
CA SER A 574 75.48 34.26 -74.17
C SER A 574 75.97 34.00 -75.60
N GLN A 575 75.08 33.54 -76.49
CA GLN A 575 75.41 33.36 -77.92
C GLN A 575 75.75 34.69 -78.60
N LEU A 576 75.00 35.75 -78.34
CA LEU A 576 75.29 37.09 -78.88
C LEU A 576 76.61 37.64 -78.33
N GLU A 577 76.89 37.47 -77.04
CA GLU A 577 78.17 37.87 -76.44
C GLU A 577 79.36 37.14 -77.10
N GLN A 578 79.23 35.84 -77.38
CA GLN A 578 80.23 35.08 -78.12
C GLN A 578 80.42 35.61 -79.55
N GLN A 579 79.32 35.91 -80.26
CA GLN A 579 79.39 36.49 -81.61
C GLN A 579 80.06 37.86 -81.60
N VAL A 580 79.73 38.73 -80.64
CA VAL A 580 80.36 40.05 -80.49
C VAL A 580 81.85 39.90 -80.18
N SER A 581 82.23 38.99 -79.29
CA SER A 581 83.65 38.69 -79.01
C SER A 581 84.37 38.22 -80.27
N PHE A 582 83.77 37.30 -81.03
CA PHE A 582 84.35 36.80 -82.27
C PHE A 582 84.55 37.92 -83.31
N VAL A 583 83.55 38.79 -83.49
CA VAL A 583 83.66 39.96 -84.38
C VAL A 583 84.74 40.91 -83.89
N LYS A 584 84.85 41.16 -82.58
CA LYS A 584 85.88 42.01 -81.99
C LYS A 584 87.28 41.45 -82.22
N ASP A 585 87.49 40.15 -82.00
CA ASP A 585 88.78 39.48 -82.20
C ASP A 585 89.17 39.46 -83.68
N ASN A 586 88.19 39.22 -84.58
CA ASN A 586 88.41 39.27 -86.01
C ASN A 586 88.74 40.69 -86.51
N ALA A 587 88.01 41.69 -86.00
CA ALA A 587 88.28 43.10 -86.31
C ALA A 587 89.65 43.52 -85.78
N ALA A 588 90.01 43.15 -84.54
CA ALA A 588 91.33 43.40 -83.97
C ALA A 588 92.44 42.76 -84.81
N SER A 589 92.30 41.48 -85.18
CA SER A 589 93.25 40.79 -86.06
C SER A 589 93.38 41.45 -87.44
N THR A 590 92.26 41.91 -88.00
CA THR A 590 92.24 42.64 -89.28
C THR A 590 92.95 43.99 -89.16
N ILE A 591 92.68 44.74 -88.08
CA ILE A 591 93.35 46.01 -87.78
C ILE A 591 94.86 45.80 -87.60
N GLU A 592 95.29 44.79 -86.84
CA GLU A 592 96.71 44.44 -86.68
C GLU A 592 97.36 44.12 -88.03
N ARG A 593 96.70 43.31 -88.86
CA ARG A 593 97.17 42.96 -90.20
C ARG A 593 97.31 44.20 -91.08
N LEU A 594 96.29 45.05 -91.14
CA LEU A 594 96.32 46.30 -91.91
C LEU A 594 97.39 47.27 -91.40
N THR A 595 97.60 47.33 -90.09
CA THR A 595 98.65 48.16 -89.46
C THR A 595 100.03 47.67 -89.87
N ARG A 596 100.30 46.36 -89.79
CA ARG A 596 101.57 45.78 -90.28
C ARG A 596 101.78 46.01 -91.78
N TYR A 597 100.72 45.88 -92.60
CA TYR A 597 100.82 46.19 -94.03
C TYR A 597 101.14 47.66 -94.28
N ARG A 598 100.53 48.57 -93.52
CA ARG A 598 100.82 50.01 -93.58
C ARG A 598 102.27 50.29 -93.21
N GLU A 599 102.76 49.72 -92.10
CA GLU A 599 104.15 49.87 -91.65
C GLU A 599 105.14 49.36 -92.72
N GLN A 600 104.91 48.17 -93.27
CA GLN A 600 105.73 47.63 -94.35
C GLN A 600 105.70 48.49 -95.62
N ALA A 601 104.54 49.05 -95.97
CA ALA A 601 104.42 49.96 -97.11
C ALA A 601 105.17 51.27 -96.86
N GLN A 602 105.07 51.84 -95.65
CA GLN A 602 105.82 53.03 -95.24
C GLN A 602 107.34 52.78 -95.27
N GLU A 603 107.83 51.66 -94.74
CA GLU A 603 109.25 51.31 -94.83
C GLU A 603 109.73 51.18 -96.28
N LYS A 604 108.91 50.61 -97.17
CA LYS A 604 109.24 50.49 -98.60
C LYS A 604 109.29 51.86 -99.27
N ILE A 605 108.32 52.74 -98.96
CA ILE A 605 108.31 54.13 -99.44
C ILE A 605 109.58 54.83 -98.97
N GLU A 606 109.91 54.78 -97.68
CA GLU A 606 111.11 55.40 -97.12
C GLU A 606 112.40 54.86 -97.76
N LYS A 607 112.48 53.54 -98.01
CA LYS A 607 113.61 52.93 -98.75
C LYS A 607 113.70 53.43 -100.20
N LEU A 608 112.56 53.59 -100.88
CA LEU A 608 112.52 54.11 -102.25
C LEU A 608 112.85 55.61 -102.29
N GLU A 609 112.36 56.41 -101.35
CA GLU A 609 112.71 57.82 -101.18
C GLU A 609 114.20 57.97 -100.91
N LYS A 610 114.79 57.14 -100.05
CA LYS A 610 116.24 57.12 -99.81
C LYS A 610 117.03 56.74 -101.06
N LYS A 611 116.57 55.76 -101.85
CA LYS A 611 117.18 55.41 -103.14
C LYS A 611 117.06 56.53 -104.17
N LEU A 612 115.90 57.20 -104.27
CA LEU A 612 115.69 58.34 -105.16
C LEU A 612 116.54 59.56 -104.74
N GLY A 613 116.66 59.81 -103.43
CA GLY A 613 117.57 60.81 -102.89
C GLY A 613 119.03 60.50 -103.19
N SER A 614 119.44 59.22 -103.06
CA SER A 614 120.78 58.77 -103.43
C SER A 614 121.03 58.86 -104.93
N ASN A 615 120.05 58.50 -105.78
CA ASN A 615 120.17 58.62 -107.24
C ASN A 615 120.26 60.08 -107.68
N ARG A 616 119.49 60.98 -107.06
CA ARG A 616 119.64 62.44 -107.28
C ARG A 616 121.00 62.97 -106.85
N ALA A 617 121.62 62.38 -105.83
CA ALA A 617 122.98 62.75 -105.42
C ALA A 617 124.05 62.21 -106.37
N SER A 618 123.81 61.08 -107.06
CA SER A 618 124.73 60.52 -108.06
C SER A 618 124.55 61.05 -109.49
N ASP A 619 123.41 61.66 -109.84
CA ASP A 619 123.24 62.42 -111.11
C ASP A 619 123.78 63.86 -111.01
N ALA A 620 124.24 64.28 -109.83
CA ALA A 620 124.82 65.61 -109.55
C ALA A 620 126.36 65.60 -109.44
N LEU A 621 127.01 64.49 -109.79
CA LEU A 621 128.45 64.31 -109.96
C LEU A 621 128.72 63.86 -111.40
#